data_AF-A0A2P7YYS8-F1
#
_entry.id   AF-A0A2P7YYS8-F1
#
_cell.length_a   1.000
_cell.length_b   1.000
_cell.length_c   1.000
_cell.angle_alpha   90.00
_cell.angle_beta   90.00
_cell.angle_gamma   90.00
#
_symmetry.space_group_name_H-M   'P 1'
#
loop_
_entity.id
_entity.type
_entity.pdbx_description
1 polymer ?
#
loop_
_entity_poly.entity_id
_entity_poly.type
_entity_poly.pdbx_seq_one_letter_code
_entity_poly.pdbx_strand_id
1 'polypeptide(L)'
;MAPSRDSGKASKYERDKGKFPKKLSKAKNRKNAQGMKKVDNQYKEFVNSAAATDMLLQEEAGFLEADGPMEKTMKFKQDDIADAVDVSTSNKKFDLQLPEFGPYTLDYSRNGRKLLIGGKKGHVAAMDWRLGKLDCELFLNETVNAVKYFHNDQYFAVAQKKYTFVYDRTGLELHRLKQHMEHTLLDFLPYHFLLVGAGHTGVLKYHDVTTGTMVKELKTKLGPTQAMKQNPWNAVMHLGHANGVVSLWTPSATEPVAKVQSSRGPVRDLAIDREGKYMAVAGADKVVKLWDLRTFKELDSYRTPTPATSLDFSDTGLLSVGWGPHISVWKDLQKTHQEEPYMTHLLPGSKVEKAKFVPFEDLLGVGHKKGISSLIIPGAGEANFDAMEINPYESAKQRQEGEVKALINKLSPDTIALDPNFIGLVDEKARNVRLNKRDLEQAEADEAKEKESKDLEIRPDLPAEKSKLKRYLQKNKSNVMDARKMRAERNLALEEERRERLRLKEMGVPDKKDELGPALGRFA
;
A
#
# COMPACT_ATOMS: atom_id res chain seq x y z
N MET A 1 -43.65 -4.62 -5.83
CA MET A 1 -42.96 -3.34 -5.54
C MET A 1 -41.47 -3.56 -5.80
N ALA A 2 -40.92 -2.95 -6.85
CA ALA A 2 -39.47 -3.03 -7.10
C ALA A 2 -38.78 -2.03 -6.16
N PRO A 3 -37.82 -2.45 -5.32
CA PRO A 3 -37.10 -1.52 -4.48
C PRO A 3 -36.35 -0.53 -5.36
N SER A 4 -36.45 0.76 -5.02
CA SER A 4 -35.68 1.83 -5.65
C SER A 4 -34.20 1.44 -5.67
N ARG A 5 -33.60 1.45 -6.86
CA ARG A 5 -32.18 1.15 -7.05
C ARG A 5 -31.35 2.25 -6.42
N ASP A 6 -30.98 2.04 -5.16
CA ASP A 6 -30.11 2.93 -4.42
C ASP A 6 -28.68 2.79 -4.97
N SER A 7 -28.38 3.57 -6.01
CA SER A 7 -27.15 3.44 -6.81
C SER A 7 -25.85 3.63 -6.03
N GLY A 8 -25.91 4.26 -4.84
CA GLY A 8 -24.74 4.46 -3.98
C GLY A 8 -24.21 3.17 -3.35
N LYS A 9 -25.09 2.31 -2.83
CA LYS A 9 -24.68 1.07 -2.12
C LYS A 9 -24.10 0.01 -3.07
N ALA A 10 -24.60 -0.05 -4.30
CA ALA A 10 -24.09 -0.97 -5.32
C ALA A 10 -22.61 -0.72 -5.66
N SER A 11 -22.16 0.54 -5.62
CA SER A 11 -20.79 0.92 -6.00
C SER A 11 -19.69 0.31 -5.12
N LYS A 12 -19.98 0.00 -3.85
CA LYS A 12 -19.04 -0.68 -2.93
C LYS A 12 -18.71 -2.10 -3.38
N TYR A 13 -19.69 -2.78 -3.97
CA TYR A 13 -19.60 -4.17 -4.43
C TYR A 13 -19.13 -4.28 -5.90
N GLU A 14 -19.06 -3.16 -6.61
CA GLU A 14 -18.49 -3.11 -7.95
C GLU A 14 -16.98 -3.38 -7.89
N ARG A 15 -16.57 -4.45 -8.56
CA ARG A 15 -15.16 -4.74 -8.83
C ARG A 15 -14.76 -4.05 -10.12
N ASP A 16 -13.70 -3.25 -10.09
CA ASP A 16 -13.21 -2.53 -11.27
C ASP A 16 -12.97 -3.51 -12.42
N LYS A 17 -13.65 -3.30 -13.55
CA LYS A 17 -13.40 -4.03 -14.79
C LYS A 17 -12.17 -3.40 -15.42
N GLY A 18 -11.00 -3.73 -14.87
CA GLY A 18 -9.74 -3.02 -15.12
C GLY A 18 -9.60 -2.55 -16.57
N LYS A 19 -9.46 -1.23 -16.77
CA LYS A 19 -9.05 -0.52 -18.02
C LYS A 19 -9.42 -1.13 -19.39
N PHE A 20 -10.50 -1.90 -19.53
CA PHE A 20 -10.97 -2.30 -20.85
C PHE A 20 -11.76 -1.13 -21.44
N PRO A 21 -11.41 -0.62 -22.64
CA PRO A 21 -12.12 0.49 -23.23
C PRO A 21 -13.61 0.14 -23.30
N LYS A 22 -14.46 1.00 -22.71
CA LYS A 22 -15.94 0.90 -22.72
C LYS A 22 -16.53 0.70 -24.13
N LYS A 23 -15.73 0.93 -25.18
CA LYS A 23 -15.99 0.45 -26.54
C LYS A 23 -15.57 -1.02 -26.67
N LEU A 24 -16.34 -1.92 -26.05
CA LEU A 24 -16.37 -3.32 -26.48
C LEU A 24 -16.65 -3.31 -27.98
N SER A 25 -15.64 -3.59 -28.81
CA SER A 25 -15.89 -3.93 -30.20
C SER A 25 -16.86 -5.10 -30.15
N LYS A 26 -18.09 -4.92 -30.64
CA LYS A 26 -19.11 -5.97 -30.69
C LYS A 26 -18.43 -7.26 -31.13
N ALA A 27 -18.44 -8.29 -30.29
CA ALA A 27 -17.89 -9.58 -30.70
C ALA A 27 -18.54 -9.98 -32.02
N LYS A 28 -17.72 -10.15 -33.06
CA LYS A 28 -18.19 -10.55 -34.39
C LYS A 28 -18.90 -11.92 -34.34
N ASN A 29 -18.54 -12.76 -33.36
CA ASN A 29 -19.12 -14.09 -33.14
C ASN A 29 -20.34 -14.05 -32.20
N ARG A 30 -21.49 -14.53 -32.69
CA ARG A 30 -22.76 -14.59 -31.95
C ARG A 30 -22.65 -15.35 -30.62
N LYS A 31 -21.94 -16.48 -30.60
CA LYS A 31 -21.73 -17.30 -29.38
C LYS A 31 -20.97 -16.53 -28.30
N ASN A 32 -19.90 -15.82 -28.68
CA ASN A 32 -19.11 -15.02 -27.73
C ASN A 32 -19.90 -13.81 -27.23
N ALA A 33 -20.68 -13.17 -28.10
CA ALA A 33 -21.55 -12.07 -27.72
C ALA A 33 -22.64 -12.52 -26.71
N GLN A 34 -23.26 -13.69 -26.93
CA GLN A 34 -24.22 -14.27 -25.99
C GLN A 34 -23.56 -14.67 -24.66
N GLY A 35 -22.36 -15.27 -24.71
CA GLY A 35 -21.58 -15.61 -23.52
C GLY A 35 -21.23 -14.40 -22.67
N MET A 36 -20.70 -13.33 -23.29
CA MET A 36 -20.38 -12.07 -22.60
C MET A 36 -21.62 -11.43 -21.99
N LYS A 37 -22.75 -11.42 -22.70
CA LYS A 37 -24.02 -10.90 -22.16
C LYS A 37 -24.50 -11.70 -20.94
N LYS A 38 -24.33 -13.03 -20.95
CA LYS A 38 -24.66 -13.88 -19.80
C LYS A 38 -23.78 -13.55 -18.59
N VAL A 39 -22.47 -13.43 -18.79
CA VAL A 39 -21.53 -13.06 -17.72
C VAL A 39 -21.83 -11.67 -17.17
N ASP A 40 -22.12 -10.69 -18.02
CA ASP A 40 -22.49 -9.34 -17.60
C ASP A 40 -23.80 -9.32 -16.79
N ASN A 41 -24.79 -10.12 -17.19
CA ASN A 41 -26.04 -10.24 -16.44
C ASN A 41 -25.82 -10.91 -15.07
N GLN A 42 -25.06 -12.01 -15.03
CA GLN A 42 -24.70 -12.70 -13.79
C GLN A 42 -23.93 -11.78 -12.84
N TYR A 43 -23.01 -10.96 -13.36
CA TYR A 43 -22.28 -9.98 -12.58
C TYR A 43 -23.21 -8.91 -11.99
N LYS A 44 -24.16 -8.38 -12.78
CA LYS A 44 -25.15 -7.41 -12.28
C LYS A 44 -26.05 -8.02 -11.21
N GLU A 45 -26.49 -9.26 -11.41
CA GLU A 45 -27.28 -9.99 -10.41
C GLU A 45 -26.49 -10.20 -9.13
N PHE A 46 -25.22 -10.61 -9.23
CA PHE A 46 -24.31 -10.77 -8.09
C PHE A 46 -24.11 -9.46 -7.31
N VAL A 47 -23.82 -8.35 -7.99
CA VAL A 47 -23.63 -7.04 -7.34
C VAL A 47 -24.90 -6.62 -6.60
N ASN A 48 -26.07 -6.82 -7.22
CA ASN A 48 -27.34 -6.50 -6.57
C ASN A 48 -27.63 -7.42 -5.38
N SER A 49 -27.36 -8.72 -5.49
CA SER A 49 -27.57 -9.66 -4.38
C SER A 49 -26.61 -9.42 -3.21
N ALA A 50 -25.36 -9.04 -3.50
CA ALA A 50 -24.37 -8.69 -2.49
C ALA A 50 -24.74 -7.37 -1.79
N ALA A 51 -25.18 -6.36 -2.54
CA ALA A 51 -25.68 -5.12 -1.96
C ALA A 51 -26.95 -5.33 -1.11
N ALA A 52 -27.78 -6.32 -1.44
CA ALA A 52 -28.93 -6.69 -0.61
C ALA A 52 -28.51 -7.34 0.72
N THR A 53 -27.29 -7.89 0.83
CA THR A 53 -26.76 -8.43 2.10
C THR A 53 -26.56 -7.34 3.15
N ASP A 54 -26.43 -6.06 2.77
CA ASP A 54 -26.37 -4.94 3.71
C ASP A 54 -27.62 -4.86 4.61
N MET A 55 -28.77 -5.34 4.13
CA MET A 55 -30.01 -5.39 4.92
C MET A 55 -29.97 -6.45 6.04
N LEU A 56 -29.02 -7.38 5.98
CA LEU A 56 -28.86 -8.47 6.95
C LEU A 56 -27.82 -8.12 8.03
N LEU A 57 -27.15 -6.97 7.93
CA LEU A 57 -26.23 -6.48 8.94
C LEU A 57 -27.00 -6.21 10.24
N GLN A 58 -26.47 -6.68 11.36
CA GLN A 58 -27.17 -6.71 12.64
C GLN A 58 -26.87 -5.46 13.48
N GLU A 59 -25.64 -4.97 13.40
CA GLU A 59 -25.14 -3.89 14.23
C GLU A 59 -25.07 -2.58 13.44
N GLU A 60 -25.31 -1.46 14.13
CA GLU A 60 -25.11 -0.13 13.58
C GLU A 60 -23.73 0.41 13.97
N ALA A 61 -23.14 1.22 13.10
CA ALA A 61 -21.87 1.88 13.40
C ALA A 61 -22.08 2.96 14.47
N GLY A 62 -21.18 3.00 15.46
CA GLY A 62 -21.18 4.05 16.47
C GLY A 62 -20.93 5.43 15.85
N PHE A 63 -21.39 6.48 16.54
CA PHE A 63 -21.11 7.86 16.17
C PHE A 63 -21.20 8.78 17.38
N LEU A 64 -20.59 9.95 17.25
CA LEU A 64 -20.73 11.08 18.14
C LEU A 64 -21.09 12.29 17.29
N GLU A 65 -22.23 12.90 17.58
CA GLU A 65 -22.69 14.11 16.92
C GLU A 65 -22.98 15.17 17.97
N ALA A 66 -22.89 16.44 17.58
CA ALA A 66 -23.22 17.55 18.47
C ALA A 66 -24.72 17.87 18.33
N ASP A 67 -25.43 18.00 19.45
CA ASP A 67 -26.88 18.24 19.48
C ASP A 67 -27.27 19.66 19.00
N GLY A 68 -26.29 20.55 18.81
CA GLY A 68 -26.52 21.88 18.25
C GLY A 68 -25.23 22.62 17.85
N PRO A 69 -25.35 23.80 17.20
CA PRO A 69 -24.21 24.53 16.64
C PRO A 69 -23.24 25.12 17.68
N MET A 70 -23.68 25.21 18.94
CA MET A 70 -22.83 25.70 20.04
C MET A 70 -21.95 24.59 20.64
N GLU A 71 -22.41 23.35 20.56
CA GLU A 71 -21.68 22.19 21.02
C GLU A 71 -20.72 21.72 19.94
N LYS A 72 -19.53 21.31 20.35
CA LYS A 72 -18.49 20.83 19.43
C LYS A 72 -18.00 19.48 19.91
N THR A 73 -17.93 18.52 19.00
CA THR A 73 -17.55 17.13 19.32
C THR A 73 -16.17 17.05 19.98
N MET A 74 -15.25 17.94 19.61
CA MET A 74 -13.89 17.97 20.19
C MET A 74 -13.81 18.33 21.68
N LYS A 75 -14.87 18.90 22.27
CA LYS A 75 -14.89 19.34 23.67
C LYS A 75 -15.35 18.24 24.65
N PHE A 76 -15.95 17.16 24.15
CA PHE A 76 -16.41 16.07 25.01
C PHE A 76 -15.24 15.39 25.71
N LYS A 77 -15.37 15.23 27.03
CA LYS A 77 -14.37 14.50 27.81
C LYS A 77 -14.64 13.01 27.76
N GLN A 78 -13.60 12.24 28.02
CA GLN A 78 -13.71 10.77 28.10
C GLN A 78 -14.56 10.31 29.28
N ASP A 79 -14.73 11.12 30.32
CA ASP A 79 -15.60 10.79 31.45
C ASP A 79 -17.07 10.96 31.06
N ASP A 80 -17.42 12.08 30.41
CA ASP A 80 -18.76 12.32 29.86
C ASP A 80 -19.19 11.22 28.87
N ILE A 81 -18.27 10.76 28.00
CA ILE A 81 -18.53 9.65 27.07
C ILE A 81 -18.73 8.34 27.83
N ALA A 82 -17.91 8.07 28.85
CA ALA A 82 -18.00 6.84 29.64
C ALA A 82 -19.31 6.72 30.44
N ASP A 83 -19.90 7.86 30.83
CA ASP A 83 -21.20 7.94 31.51
C ASP A 83 -22.38 7.80 30.52
N ALA A 84 -22.18 8.19 29.26
CA ALA A 84 -23.21 8.13 28.21
C ALA A 84 -23.32 6.76 27.52
N VAL A 85 -22.22 5.99 27.47
CA VAL A 85 -22.20 4.65 26.87
C VAL A 85 -22.65 3.56 27.85
N ASP A 86 -22.92 2.38 27.31
CA ASP A 86 -23.26 1.21 28.11
C ASP A 86 -22.11 0.77 29.02
N VAL A 87 -22.45 0.08 30.11
CA VAL A 87 -21.48 -0.37 31.12
C VAL A 87 -20.40 -1.28 30.51
N SER A 88 -20.72 -2.05 29.46
CA SER A 88 -19.74 -2.96 28.85
C SER A 88 -18.66 -2.19 28.10
N THR A 89 -19.01 -1.13 27.38
CA THR A 89 -18.05 -0.24 26.69
C THR A 89 -17.31 0.64 27.69
N SER A 90 -18.01 1.13 28.72
CA SER A 90 -17.41 1.92 29.79
C SER A 90 -16.32 1.14 30.54
N ASN A 91 -16.54 -0.15 30.83
CA ASN A 91 -15.54 -1.03 31.46
C ASN A 91 -14.30 -1.29 30.59
N LYS A 92 -14.39 -1.12 29.28
CA LYS A 92 -13.27 -1.26 28.34
C LYS A 92 -12.37 -0.01 28.29
N LYS A 93 -12.82 1.10 28.88
CA LYS A 93 -11.98 2.27 29.18
C LYS A 93 -11.22 2.00 30.47
N PHE A 94 -9.91 1.89 30.37
CA PHE A 94 -9.04 1.68 31.52
C PHE A 94 -7.69 2.39 31.31
N ASP A 95 -7.01 2.65 32.41
CA ASP A 95 -5.65 3.21 32.44
C ASP A 95 -4.75 2.29 33.27
N LEU A 96 -3.80 1.63 32.63
CA LEU A 96 -2.79 0.79 33.27
C LEU A 96 -1.57 1.65 33.59
N GLN A 97 -1.37 1.92 34.89
CA GLN A 97 -0.26 2.73 35.38
C GLN A 97 0.98 1.86 35.60
N LEU A 98 1.94 1.98 34.68
CA LEU A 98 3.21 1.26 34.65
C LEU A 98 4.38 2.28 34.55
N PRO A 99 4.76 2.97 35.64
CA PRO A 99 5.70 4.08 35.57
C PRO A 99 7.17 3.68 35.36
N GLU A 100 7.53 2.43 35.64
CA GLU A 100 8.93 2.01 35.77
C GLU A 100 9.61 1.71 34.41
N PHE A 101 8.92 1.02 33.49
CA PHE A 101 9.54 0.43 32.29
C PHE A 101 9.21 1.14 30.97
N GLY A 102 8.47 2.25 31.02
CA GLY A 102 8.05 2.99 29.83
C GLY A 102 9.17 3.73 29.09
N PRO A 103 8.88 4.30 27.89
CA PRO A 103 7.57 4.33 27.23
C PRO A 103 7.12 2.99 26.68
N TYR A 104 5.79 2.81 26.59
CA TYR A 104 5.16 1.60 26.10
C TYR A 104 4.73 1.72 24.64
N THR A 105 5.11 0.74 23.83
CA THR A 105 4.47 0.44 22.54
C THR A 105 3.41 -0.64 22.76
N LEU A 106 2.43 -0.70 21.87
CA LEU A 106 1.34 -1.68 21.94
C LEU A 106 0.97 -2.22 20.56
N ASP A 107 0.41 -3.42 20.55
CA ASP A 107 -0.16 -4.08 19.38
C ASP A 107 -1.37 -4.92 19.80
N TYR A 108 -2.50 -4.73 19.12
CA TYR A 108 -3.66 -5.62 19.24
C TYR A 108 -3.54 -6.80 18.27
N SER A 109 -4.03 -7.96 18.70
CA SER A 109 -4.28 -9.09 17.81
C SER A 109 -5.25 -8.69 16.70
N ARG A 110 -5.22 -9.41 15.58
CA ARG A 110 -6.04 -9.09 14.40
C ARG A 110 -7.55 -9.07 14.68
N ASN A 111 -8.00 -9.87 15.65
CA ASN A 111 -9.38 -9.94 16.12
C ASN A 111 -9.72 -8.95 17.25
N GLY A 112 -8.76 -8.15 17.71
CA GLY A 112 -8.93 -7.17 18.78
C GLY A 112 -9.02 -7.74 20.20
N ARG A 113 -8.99 -9.06 20.38
CA ARG A 113 -9.18 -9.69 21.69
C ARG A 113 -7.99 -9.58 22.63
N LYS A 114 -6.77 -9.68 22.10
CA LYS A 114 -5.54 -9.72 22.90
C LYS A 114 -4.71 -8.46 22.68
N LEU A 115 -4.11 -8.00 23.77
CA LEU A 115 -3.26 -6.82 23.81
C LEU A 115 -1.84 -7.26 24.17
N LEU A 116 -0.89 -6.86 23.34
CA LEU A 116 0.54 -7.02 23.57
C LEU A 116 1.15 -5.65 23.84
N ILE A 117 1.94 -5.58 24.90
CA ILE A 117 2.55 -4.35 25.38
C ILE A 117 4.06 -4.56 25.51
N GLY A 118 4.83 -3.55 25.14
CA GLY A 118 6.29 -3.56 25.23
C GLY A 118 6.82 -2.25 25.78
N GLY A 119 7.32 -2.27 27.00
CA GLY A 119 8.03 -1.18 27.63
C GLY A 119 9.47 -1.11 27.15
N LYS A 120 9.95 0.10 26.84
CA LYS A 120 11.29 0.33 26.30
C LYS A 120 12.43 -0.21 27.16
N LYS A 121 12.23 -0.43 28.46
CA LYS A 121 13.25 -0.99 29.37
C LYS A 121 13.24 -2.53 29.48
N GLY A 122 12.36 -3.23 28.76
CA GLY A 122 12.36 -4.70 28.69
C GLY A 122 11.14 -5.39 29.29
N HIS A 123 10.16 -4.65 29.78
CA HIS A 123 8.88 -5.23 30.21
C HIS A 123 8.04 -5.56 28.99
N VAL A 124 7.59 -6.80 28.86
CA VAL A 124 6.68 -7.24 27.78
C VAL A 124 5.55 -8.02 28.43
N ALA A 125 4.31 -7.70 28.10
CA ALA A 125 3.16 -8.47 28.59
C ALA A 125 2.12 -8.69 27.49
N ALA A 126 1.52 -9.88 27.51
CA ALA A 126 0.44 -10.28 26.63
C ALA A 126 -0.78 -10.62 27.50
N MET A 127 -1.93 -10.03 27.20
CA MET A 127 -3.13 -10.17 28.02
C MET A 127 -4.42 -10.18 27.20
N ASP A 128 -5.44 -10.87 27.72
CA ASP A 128 -6.83 -10.61 27.40
C ASP A 128 -7.26 -9.35 28.14
N TRP A 129 -7.19 -8.22 27.46
CA TRP A 129 -7.46 -6.94 28.06
C TRP A 129 -8.95 -6.74 28.39
N ARG A 130 -9.86 -7.46 27.72
CA ARG A 130 -11.31 -7.42 28.01
C ARG A 130 -11.64 -8.17 29.31
N LEU A 131 -11.00 -9.32 29.50
CA LEU A 131 -11.20 -10.15 30.70
C LEU A 131 -10.28 -9.78 31.86
N GLY A 132 -9.28 -8.93 31.64
CA GLY A 132 -8.22 -8.64 32.61
C GLY A 132 -7.31 -9.84 32.89
N LYS A 133 -7.28 -10.84 32.01
CA LYS A 133 -6.49 -12.06 32.19
C LYS A 133 -5.14 -11.92 31.51
N LEU A 134 -4.07 -11.91 32.31
CA LEU A 134 -2.70 -11.99 31.82
C LEU A 134 -2.40 -13.41 31.29
N ASP A 135 -1.90 -13.50 30.06
CA ASP A 135 -1.39 -14.76 29.52
C ASP A 135 0.11 -14.91 29.81
N CYS A 136 0.85 -13.81 29.67
CA CYS A 136 2.30 -13.80 29.82
C CYS A 136 2.80 -12.42 30.27
N GLU A 137 3.83 -12.42 31.13
CA GLU A 137 4.61 -11.25 31.49
C GLU A 137 6.10 -11.63 31.57
N LEU A 138 6.93 -10.83 30.89
CA LEU A 138 8.36 -11.07 30.70
C LEU A 138 9.14 -9.81 31.06
N PHE A 139 10.29 -10.01 31.70
CA PHE A 139 11.27 -8.96 31.99
C PHE A 139 12.59 -9.32 31.29
N LEU A 140 12.79 -8.76 30.10
CA LEU A 140 13.89 -9.10 29.20
C LEU A 140 15.20 -8.37 29.57
N ASN A 141 15.17 -7.37 30.46
CA ASN A 141 16.31 -6.54 30.87
C ASN A 141 17.11 -5.91 29.71
N GLU A 142 16.52 -5.84 28.53
CA GLU A 142 17.06 -5.22 27.34
C GLU A 142 16.06 -4.24 26.74
N THR A 143 16.54 -3.36 25.87
CA THR A 143 15.66 -2.38 25.22
C THR A 143 14.72 -3.06 24.22
N VAL A 144 13.42 -2.89 24.40
CA VAL A 144 12.39 -3.33 23.45
C VAL A 144 11.99 -2.15 22.58
N ASN A 145 12.09 -2.30 21.26
CA ASN A 145 11.75 -1.25 20.31
C ASN A 145 10.34 -1.42 19.73
N ALA A 146 9.95 -2.65 19.43
CA ALA A 146 8.67 -2.97 18.80
C ALA A 146 8.19 -4.35 19.25
N VAL A 147 6.87 -4.50 19.29
CA VAL A 147 6.16 -5.76 19.58
C VAL A 147 5.09 -5.96 18.51
N LYS A 148 4.89 -7.20 18.07
CA LYS A 148 3.92 -7.51 17.02
C LYS A 148 3.38 -8.93 17.15
N TYR A 149 2.07 -9.09 17.14
CA TYR A 149 1.44 -10.42 16.98
C TYR A 149 1.60 -10.95 15.56
N PHE A 150 1.57 -12.27 15.40
CA PHE A 150 1.48 -12.89 14.08
C PHE A 150 0.02 -13.00 13.61
N HIS A 151 -0.34 -14.12 12.97
CA HIS A 151 -1.71 -14.39 12.50
C HIS A 151 -2.67 -14.60 13.67
N ASN A 152 -2.18 -15.23 14.74
CA ASN A 152 -2.94 -15.55 15.94
C ASN A 152 -2.34 -14.89 17.19
N ASP A 153 -3.05 -15.02 18.31
CA ASP A 153 -2.58 -14.62 19.65
C ASP A 153 -1.56 -15.59 20.27
N GLN A 154 -1.29 -16.72 19.60
CA GLN A 154 -0.39 -17.74 20.11
C GLN A 154 1.09 -17.35 20.00
N TYR A 155 1.43 -16.47 19.07
CA TYR A 155 2.82 -16.14 18.78
C TYR A 155 2.98 -14.65 18.60
N PHE A 156 4.05 -14.11 19.16
CA PHE A 156 4.41 -12.72 18.99
C PHE A 156 5.91 -12.54 18.83
N ALA A 157 6.29 -11.53 18.06
CA ALA A 157 7.66 -11.11 17.88
C ALA A 157 7.96 -9.86 18.72
N VAL A 158 9.14 -9.85 19.32
CA VAL A 158 9.69 -8.72 20.07
C VAL A 158 11.01 -8.31 19.43
N ALA A 159 11.09 -7.08 18.97
CA ALA A 159 12.34 -6.46 18.53
C ALA A 159 13.10 -5.95 19.75
N GLN A 160 14.08 -6.72 20.20
CA GLN A 160 14.98 -6.33 21.28
C GLN A 160 16.11 -5.44 20.75
N LYS A 161 17.14 -5.22 21.58
CA LYS A 161 18.26 -4.33 21.26
C LYS A 161 18.97 -4.73 19.97
N LYS A 162 19.32 -6.02 19.83
CA LYS A 162 20.14 -6.52 18.73
C LYS A 162 19.38 -7.44 17.77
N TYR A 163 18.55 -8.34 18.27
CA TYR A 163 17.85 -9.33 17.46
C TYR A 163 16.34 -9.26 17.69
N THR A 164 15.58 -9.71 16.70
CA THR A 164 14.17 -10.02 16.88
C THR A 164 14.02 -11.42 17.46
N PHE A 165 13.22 -11.54 18.51
CA PHE A 165 12.90 -12.81 19.16
C PHE A 165 11.42 -13.13 18.94
N VAL A 166 11.10 -14.41 18.90
CA VAL A 166 9.73 -14.93 18.76
C VAL A 166 9.40 -15.72 20.00
N TYR A 167 8.24 -15.44 20.57
CA TYR A 167 7.73 -16.06 21.79
C TYR A 167 6.41 -16.78 21.52
N ASP A 168 6.17 -17.82 22.29
CA ASP A 168 4.86 -18.46 22.45
C ASP A 168 3.94 -17.64 23.36
N ARG A 169 2.64 -17.98 23.40
CA ARG A 169 1.62 -17.36 24.25
C ARG A 169 2.01 -17.34 25.72
N THR A 170 2.72 -18.38 26.16
CA THR A 170 3.20 -18.52 27.55
C THR A 170 4.40 -17.63 27.86
N GLY A 171 5.06 -17.07 26.83
CA GLY A 171 6.29 -16.32 26.96
C GLY A 171 7.57 -17.13 26.80
N LEU A 172 7.46 -18.39 26.42
CA LEU A 172 8.63 -19.20 26.11
C LEU A 172 9.27 -18.71 24.81
N GLU A 173 10.58 -18.46 24.83
CA GLU A 173 11.35 -18.08 23.65
C GLU A 173 11.44 -19.27 22.68
N LEU A 174 10.87 -19.11 21.48
CA LEU A 174 10.92 -20.11 20.42
C LEU A 174 12.13 -19.90 19.51
N HIS A 175 12.32 -18.67 19.05
CA HIS A 175 13.34 -18.36 18.05
C HIS A 175 14.06 -17.04 18.33
N ARG A 176 15.37 -17.06 18.11
CA ARG A 176 16.22 -15.88 17.97
C ARG A 176 16.61 -15.67 16.51
N LEU A 177 16.04 -14.66 15.87
CA LEU A 177 16.26 -14.37 14.45
C LEU A 177 17.58 -13.61 14.25
N LYS A 178 18.68 -14.34 14.06
CA LYS A 178 20.04 -13.75 13.88
C LYS A 178 20.14 -12.80 12.68
N GLN A 179 19.35 -13.04 11.64
CA GLN A 179 19.33 -12.22 10.43
C GLN A 179 18.61 -10.89 10.67
N HIS A 180 17.72 -10.81 11.65
CA HIS A 180 16.89 -9.65 11.97
C HIS A 180 17.61 -8.74 12.96
N MET A 181 18.64 -8.04 12.48
CA MET A 181 19.55 -7.25 13.29
C MET A 181 19.05 -5.79 13.43
N GLU A 182 18.99 -5.31 14.68
CA GLU A 182 18.65 -3.92 15.05
C GLU A 182 17.35 -3.41 14.44
N HIS A 183 16.33 -4.27 14.39
CA HIS A 183 14.99 -3.83 14.03
C HIS A 183 14.41 -2.91 15.10
N THR A 184 13.83 -1.82 14.64
CA THR A 184 13.05 -0.90 15.48
C THR A 184 11.57 -1.02 15.20
N LEU A 185 11.21 -1.54 14.02
CA LEU A 185 9.85 -1.62 13.51
C LEU A 185 9.58 -3.05 13.06
N LEU A 186 8.42 -3.56 13.43
CA LEU A 186 7.92 -4.86 13.02
C LEU A 186 6.49 -4.71 12.50
N ASP A 187 6.17 -5.42 11.42
CA ASP A 187 4.80 -5.58 10.94
C ASP A 187 4.62 -7.00 10.41
N PHE A 188 3.38 -7.48 10.35
CA PHE A 188 3.09 -8.85 9.96
C PHE A 188 2.01 -8.90 8.90
N LEU A 189 2.30 -9.56 7.76
CA LEU A 189 1.39 -9.75 6.64
C LEU A 189 0.60 -11.05 6.87
N PRO A 190 -0.69 -10.99 7.25
CA PRO A 190 -1.43 -12.15 7.73
C PRO A 190 -1.76 -13.17 6.64
N TYR A 191 -2.06 -12.75 5.41
CA TYR A 191 -2.41 -13.68 4.33
C TYR A 191 -1.18 -14.36 3.69
N HIS A 192 -0.01 -13.73 3.79
CA HIS A 192 1.26 -14.24 3.25
C HIS A 192 2.12 -14.92 4.33
N PHE A 193 1.77 -14.77 5.61
CA PHE A 193 2.54 -15.23 6.77
C PHE A 193 3.98 -14.69 6.81
N LEU A 194 4.15 -13.41 6.44
CA LEU A 194 5.46 -12.76 6.42
C LEU A 194 5.62 -11.80 7.59
N LEU A 195 6.64 -12.03 8.41
CA LEU A 195 7.15 -11.04 9.34
C LEU A 195 8.09 -10.08 8.59
N VAL A 196 7.78 -8.80 8.67
CA VAL A 196 8.58 -7.75 8.07
C VAL A 196 9.27 -6.94 9.16
N GLY A 197 10.58 -6.82 9.04
CA GLY A 197 11.41 -6.03 9.95
C GLY A 197 12.17 -4.92 9.21
N ALA A 198 12.24 -3.75 9.85
CA ALA A 198 13.10 -2.65 9.43
C ALA A 198 13.66 -1.93 10.67
N GLY A 199 14.75 -1.18 10.50
CA GLY A 199 15.30 -0.38 11.58
C GLY A 199 16.53 0.43 11.20
N HIS A 200 17.53 0.46 12.10
CA HIS A 200 18.70 1.33 11.96
C HIS A 200 19.60 0.97 10.77
N THR A 201 19.60 -0.30 10.36
CA THR A 201 20.44 -0.80 9.27
C THR A 201 20.03 -0.29 7.88
N GLY A 202 18.82 0.28 7.73
CA GLY A 202 18.30 0.70 6.43
C GLY A 202 18.05 -0.48 5.48
N VAL A 203 17.75 -1.64 6.04
CA VAL A 203 17.44 -2.86 5.30
C VAL A 203 16.06 -3.35 5.72
N LEU A 204 15.22 -3.63 4.72
CA LEU A 204 13.91 -4.25 4.89
C LEU A 204 14.05 -5.76 4.72
N LYS A 205 13.58 -6.53 5.69
CA LYS A 205 13.68 -7.99 5.70
C LYS A 205 12.29 -8.61 5.75
N TYR A 206 12.02 -9.50 4.79
CA TYR A 206 10.82 -10.35 4.76
C TYR A 206 11.21 -11.75 5.22
N HIS A 207 10.55 -12.24 6.25
CA HIS A 207 10.77 -13.55 6.83
C HIS A 207 9.48 -14.34 6.86
N ASP A 208 9.52 -15.54 6.30
CA ASP A 208 8.39 -16.44 6.30
C ASP A 208 8.31 -17.17 7.65
N VAL A 209 7.25 -16.89 8.40
CA VAL A 209 7.07 -17.46 9.74
C VAL A 209 6.71 -18.95 9.68
N THR A 210 6.14 -19.42 8.58
CA THR A 210 5.69 -20.82 8.46
C THR A 210 6.84 -21.77 8.12
N THR A 211 7.71 -21.36 7.21
CA THR A 211 8.87 -22.15 6.80
C THR A 211 10.14 -21.81 7.58
N GLY A 212 10.16 -20.66 8.27
CA GLY A 212 11.33 -20.14 8.99
C GLY A 212 12.43 -19.62 8.06
N THR A 213 12.13 -19.40 6.79
CA THR A 213 13.10 -18.97 5.78
C THR A 213 13.05 -17.47 5.54
N MET A 214 14.23 -16.86 5.31
CA MET A 214 14.29 -15.47 4.88
C MET A 214 13.95 -15.40 3.38
N VAL A 215 12.87 -14.70 3.06
CA VAL A 215 12.37 -14.58 1.68
C VAL A 215 13.19 -13.55 0.92
N LYS A 216 13.34 -12.36 1.51
CA LYS A 216 14.02 -11.25 0.85
C LYS A 216 14.67 -10.28 1.81
N GLU A 217 15.85 -9.83 1.42
CA GLU A 217 16.56 -8.71 2.04
C GLU A 217 16.68 -7.57 1.01
N LEU A 218 16.07 -6.43 1.31
CA LEU A 218 16.00 -5.27 0.43
C LEU A 218 16.70 -4.07 1.06
N LYS A 219 17.74 -3.56 0.41
CA LYS A 219 18.50 -2.40 0.88
C LYS A 219 17.78 -1.12 0.45
N THR A 220 17.35 -0.30 1.41
CA THR A 220 16.59 0.92 1.10
C THR A 220 17.46 2.00 0.45
N LYS A 221 18.77 2.01 0.77
CA LYS A 221 19.77 3.00 0.32
C LYS A 221 19.44 4.44 0.74
N LEU A 222 18.55 4.64 1.70
CA LEU A 222 18.10 5.96 2.19
C LEU A 222 18.40 6.18 3.68
N GLY A 223 19.22 5.31 4.28
CA GLY A 223 19.58 5.34 5.69
C GLY A 223 18.58 4.60 6.58
N PRO A 224 18.60 4.88 7.91
CA PRO A 224 17.70 4.27 8.88
C PRO A 224 16.22 4.51 8.55
N THR A 225 15.41 3.45 8.68
CA THR A 225 13.96 3.54 8.53
C THR A 225 13.34 4.03 9.84
N GLN A 226 12.57 5.12 9.78
CA GLN A 226 11.96 5.75 10.95
C GLN A 226 10.49 5.36 11.12
N ALA A 227 9.78 5.10 10.02
CA ALA A 227 8.38 4.68 10.03
C ALA A 227 8.18 3.50 9.09
N MET A 228 7.26 2.60 9.44
CA MET A 228 6.91 1.44 8.63
C MET A 228 5.44 1.09 8.86
N LYS A 229 4.71 0.87 7.77
CA LYS A 229 3.32 0.39 7.80
C LYS A 229 3.03 -0.48 6.58
N GLN A 230 2.38 -1.61 6.79
CA GLN A 230 1.81 -2.42 5.72
C GLN A 230 0.54 -1.78 5.18
N ASN A 231 0.33 -1.83 3.86
CA ASN A 231 -0.99 -1.63 3.27
C ASN A 231 -1.84 -2.92 3.42
N PRO A 232 -2.98 -2.89 4.12
CA PRO A 232 -3.82 -4.08 4.31
C PRO A 232 -4.41 -4.64 3.01
N TRP A 233 -4.61 -3.80 1.99
CA TRP A 233 -5.24 -4.19 0.72
C TRP A 233 -4.33 -5.03 -0.19
N ASN A 234 -3.07 -4.60 -0.35
CA ASN A 234 -2.14 -5.18 -1.33
C ASN A 234 -0.85 -5.73 -0.71
N ALA A 235 -0.69 -5.66 0.62
CA ALA A 235 0.46 -6.10 1.38
C ALA A 235 1.80 -5.40 1.05
N VAL A 236 1.76 -4.28 0.32
CA VAL A 236 2.94 -3.46 0.03
C VAL A 236 3.41 -2.73 1.30
N MET A 237 4.72 -2.75 1.55
CA MET A 237 5.30 -2.09 2.72
C MET A 237 5.67 -0.65 2.40
N HIS A 238 5.18 0.29 3.22
CA HIS A 238 5.50 1.70 3.12
C HIS A 238 6.53 2.05 4.19
N LEU A 239 7.69 2.55 3.75
CA LEU A 239 8.79 2.94 4.64
C LEU A 239 9.00 4.44 4.59
N GLY A 240 9.06 5.06 5.75
CA GLY A 240 9.38 6.48 5.94
C GLY A 240 10.86 6.67 6.28
N HIS A 241 11.53 7.51 5.50
CA HIS A 241 12.96 7.77 5.63
C HIS A 241 13.25 9.13 6.28
N ALA A 242 14.52 9.33 6.67
CA ALA A 242 14.99 10.57 7.29
C ALA A 242 14.95 11.79 6.34
N ASN A 243 14.97 11.57 5.02
CA ASN A 243 14.90 12.62 4.00
C ASN A 243 13.47 13.05 3.64
N GLY A 244 12.44 12.55 4.34
CA GLY A 244 11.04 12.87 4.09
C GLY A 244 10.42 12.11 2.91
N VAL A 245 11.16 11.18 2.30
CA VAL A 245 10.64 10.28 1.27
C VAL A 245 9.94 9.10 1.94
N VAL A 246 8.77 8.75 1.42
CA VAL A 246 8.09 7.49 1.66
C VAL A 246 8.33 6.58 0.46
N SER A 247 8.88 5.39 0.68
CA SER A 247 9.14 4.41 -0.38
C SER A 247 8.25 3.18 -0.20
N LEU A 248 7.71 2.67 -1.31
CA LEU A 248 6.84 1.49 -1.35
C LEU A 248 7.65 0.27 -1.81
N TRP A 249 7.55 -0.84 -1.09
CA TRP A 249 8.35 -2.04 -1.32
C TRP A 249 7.51 -3.29 -1.46
N THR A 250 7.93 -4.13 -2.42
CA THR A 250 7.44 -5.49 -2.62
C THR A 250 8.62 -6.45 -2.54
N PRO A 251 8.43 -7.70 -2.09
CA PRO A 251 9.52 -8.68 -2.04
C PRO A 251 10.03 -9.09 -3.44
N SER A 252 9.19 -8.98 -4.47
CA SER A 252 9.55 -9.33 -5.84
C SER A 252 10.48 -8.31 -6.51
N ALA A 253 10.45 -7.05 -6.09
CA ALA A 253 11.28 -5.98 -6.65
C ALA A 253 12.48 -5.67 -5.75
N THR A 254 13.67 -5.50 -6.35
CA THR A 254 14.89 -5.08 -5.62
C THR A 254 14.98 -3.58 -5.40
N GLU A 255 14.23 -2.81 -6.18
CA GLU A 255 14.06 -1.37 -6.07
C GLU A 255 12.65 -1.04 -5.59
N PRO A 256 12.43 0.13 -4.95
CA PRO A 256 11.10 0.50 -4.50
C PRO A 256 10.17 0.73 -5.69
N VAL A 257 8.96 0.19 -5.60
CA VAL A 257 7.92 0.27 -6.65
C VAL A 257 7.46 1.71 -6.86
N ALA A 258 7.42 2.50 -5.79
CA ALA A 258 7.15 3.93 -5.86
C ALA A 258 7.92 4.69 -4.77
N LYS A 259 8.18 5.97 -5.02
CA LYS A 259 8.73 6.91 -4.05
C LYS A 259 7.86 8.17 -4.04
N VAL A 260 7.42 8.57 -2.86
CA VAL A 260 6.59 9.76 -2.63
C VAL A 260 7.38 10.73 -1.76
N GLN A 261 7.64 11.94 -2.26
CA GLN A 261 8.21 13.00 -1.45
C GLN A 261 7.09 13.62 -0.60
N SER A 262 6.99 13.20 0.66
CA SER A 262 5.91 13.65 1.52
C SER A 262 6.31 14.89 2.32
N SER A 263 7.32 14.77 3.18
CA SER A 263 7.75 15.82 4.10
C SER A 263 9.10 16.41 3.72
N ARG A 264 9.44 17.57 4.29
CA ARG A 264 10.79 18.17 4.16
C ARG A 264 11.79 17.61 5.17
N GLY A 265 11.27 17.14 6.31
CA GLY A 265 12.07 16.48 7.35
C GLY A 265 11.78 14.98 7.46
N PRO A 266 12.40 14.28 8.44
CA PRO A 266 12.18 12.86 8.68
C PRO A 266 10.71 12.50 8.83
N VAL A 267 10.30 11.41 8.19
CA VAL A 267 8.99 10.80 8.43
C VAL A 267 9.01 10.13 9.81
N ARG A 268 8.08 10.51 10.69
CA ARG A 268 7.98 10.01 12.07
C ARG A 268 7.08 8.80 12.21
N ASP A 269 5.93 8.82 11.55
CA ASP A 269 5.03 7.66 11.48
C ASP A 269 4.19 7.69 10.19
N LEU A 270 3.60 6.54 9.88
CA LEU A 270 2.78 6.29 8.70
C LEU A 270 1.53 5.50 9.10
N ALA A 271 0.40 5.89 8.55
CA ALA A 271 -0.84 5.11 8.63
C ALA A 271 -1.43 4.92 7.24
N ILE A 272 -2.02 3.76 7.01
CA ILE A 272 -2.67 3.41 5.75
C ILE A 272 -4.07 2.95 6.07
N ASP A 273 -5.01 3.42 5.26
CA ASP A 273 -6.41 3.05 5.34
C ASP A 273 -6.61 1.54 5.07
N ARG A 274 -7.63 0.93 5.67
CA ARG A 274 -7.93 -0.50 5.52
C ARG A 274 -8.23 -0.88 4.07
N GLU A 275 -8.88 0.02 3.32
CA GLU A 275 -9.13 -0.16 1.89
C GLU A 275 -7.87 0.05 1.02
N GLY A 276 -6.76 0.51 1.61
CA GLY A 276 -5.50 0.75 0.93
C GLY A 276 -5.51 1.92 -0.06
N LYS A 277 -6.52 2.79 0.02
CA LYS A 277 -6.70 3.94 -0.89
C LYS A 277 -5.95 5.18 -0.41
N TYR A 278 -5.87 5.39 0.90
CA TYR A 278 -5.31 6.60 1.48
C TYR A 278 -4.15 6.29 2.44
N MET A 279 -3.20 7.21 2.51
CA MET A 279 -2.05 7.15 3.40
C MET A 279 -1.88 8.49 4.11
N ALA A 280 -1.73 8.45 5.43
CA ALA A 280 -1.37 9.60 6.25
C ALA A 280 0.11 9.51 6.64
N VAL A 281 0.82 10.64 6.50
CA VAL A 281 2.25 10.72 6.74
C VAL A 281 2.54 11.85 7.73
N ALA A 282 3.15 11.53 8.86
CA ALA A 282 3.57 12.51 9.85
C ALA A 282 5.04 12.87 9.64
N GLY A 283 5.32 14.13 9.34
CA GLY A 283 6.68 14.64 9.22
C GLY A 283 7.18 15.31 10.50
N ALA A 284 8.51 15.36 10.66
CA ALA A 284 9.17 16.16 11.69
C ALA A 284 8.98 17.67 11.48
N ASP A 285 8.52 18.09 10.30
CA ASP A 285 8.15 19.46 9.92
C ASP A 285 6.80 19.91 10.53
N LYS A 286 6.19 19.09 11.40
CA LYS A 286 4.91 19.36 12.09
C LYS A 286 3.72 19.43 11.15
N VAL A 287 3.81 18.74 10.01
CA VAL A 287 2.73 18.62 9.05
C VAL A 287 2.38 17.14 8.91
N VAL A 288 1.09 16.84 9.01
CA VAL A 288 0.52 15.55 8.66
C VAL A 288 -0.10 15.69 7.27
N LYS A 289 0.39 14.92 6.31
CA LYS A 289 -0.10 14.95 4.94
C LYS A 289 -0.92 13.72 4.61
N LEU A 290 -2.02 13.92 3.91
CA LEU A 290 -2.88 12.85 3.39
C LEU A 290 -2.62 12.65 1.89
N TRP A 291 -2.46 11.40 1.49
CA TRP A 291 -2.10 10.99 0.12
C TRP A 291 -3.10 9.98 -0.43
N ASP A 292 -3.44 10.09 -1.72
CA ASP A 292 -4.18 9.08 -2.47
C ASP A 292 -3.16 8.13 -3.07
N LEU A 293 -3.17 6.86 -2.65
CA LEU A 293 -2.23 5.84 -3.11
C LEU A 293 -2.51 5.38 -4.55
N ARG A 294 -3.70 5.65 -5.11
CA ARG A 294 -4.03 5.26 -6.49
C ARG A 294 -3.47 6.25 -7.50
N THR A 295 -3.46 7.54 -7.14
CA THR A 295 -2.99 8.63 -8.01
C THR A 295 -1.64 9.19 -7.59
N PHE A 296 -1.15 8.83 -6.39
CA PHE A 296 0.04 9.36 -5.75
C PHE A 296 0.04 10.90 -5.64
N LYS A 297 -1.12 11.47 -5.33
CA LYS A 297 -1.30 12.91 -5.12
C LYS A 297 -1.59 13.23 -3.66
N GLU A 298 -1.08 14.36 -3.21
CA GLU A 298 -1.42 14.96 -1.92
C GLU A 298 -2.87 15.44 -2.00
N LEU A 299 -3.74 14.93 -1.12
CA LEU A 299 -5.11 15.45 -0.96
C LEU A 299 -5.07 16.70 -0.09
N ASP A 300 -4.40 16.60 1.05
CA ASP A 300 -4.52 17.60 2.10
C ASP A 300 -3.32 17.60 3.06
N SER A 301 -3.15 18.70 3.79
CA SER A 301 -2.07 18.93 4.74
C SER A 301 -2.56 19.61 6.02
N TYR A 302 -2.36 18.94 7.16
CA TYR A 302 -2.77 19.41 8.49
C TYR A 302 -1.55 19.78 9.32
N ARG A 303 -1.54 20.98 9.88
CA ARG A 303 -0.44 21.44 10.74
C ARG A 303 -0.71 21.09 12.20
N THR A 304 0.25 20.44 12.85
CA THR A 304 0.21 20.15 14.29
C THR A 304 1.11 21.13 15.07
N PRO A 305 0.80 21.46 16.33
CA PRO A 305 1.65 22.34 17.14
C PRO A 305 3.05 21.75 17.41
N THR A 306 3.09 20.44 17.66
CA THR A 306 4.32 19.65 17.81
C THR A 306 4.37 18.54 16.77
N PRO A 307 5.55 18.01 16.41
CA PRO A 307 5.65 16.90 15.46
C PRO A 307 4.85 15.70 15.97
N ALA A 308 3.98 15.15 15.11
CA ALA A 308 3.22 13.95 15.42
C ALA A 308 4.18 12.76 15.58
N THR A 309 3.98 11.98 16.63
CA THR A 309 4.77 10.79 16.95
C THR A 309 4.12 9.50 16.50
N SER A 310 2.78 9.44 16.50
CA SER A 310 2.04 8.25 16.11
C SER A 310 0.86 8.57 15.21
N LEU A 311 0.65 7.74 14.20
CA LEU A 311 -0.52 7.75 13.33
C LEU A 311 -1.13 6.35 13.26
N ASP A 312 -2.46 6.27 13.25
CA ASP A 312 -3.17 5.03 12.92
C ASP A 312 -4.53 5.34 12.30
N PHE A 313 -4.94 4.53 11.32
CA PHE A 313 -6.29 4.57 10.76
C PHE A 313 -7.16 3.51 11.43
N SER A 314 -8.41 3.86 11.70
CA SER A 314 -9.43 2.94 12.17
C SER A 314 -10.03 2.14 11.01
N ASP A 315 -10.80 1.11 11.31
CA ASP A 315 -11.45 0.28 10.28
C ASP A 315 -12.48 1.07 9.46
N THR A 316 -13.12 2.05 10.09
CA THR A 316 -14.11 2.97 9.49
C THR A 316 -13.48 4.20 8.81
N GLY A 317 -12.16 4.38 8.93
CA GLY A 317 -11.41 5.47 8.29
C GLY A 317 -11.17 6.70 9.15
N LEU A 318 -11.38 6.65 10.48
CA LEU A 318 -10.92 7.72 11.38
C LEU A 318 -9.39 7.71 11.47
N LEU A 319 -8.78 8.88 11.50
CA LEU A 319 -7.33 9.03 11.68
C LEU A 319 -7.02 9.48 13.10
N SER A 320 -6.24 8.69 13.83
CA SER A 320 -5.66 9.11 15.10
C SER A 320 -4.29 9.79 14.86
N VAL A 321 -4.10 10.95 15.47
CA VAL A 321 -2.84 11.70 15.42
C VAL A 321 -2.39 11.99 16.84
N GLY A 322 -1.35 11.29 17.28
CA GLY A 322 -0.69 11.53 18.56
C GLY A 322 0.44 12.54 18.40
N TRP A 323 0.36 13.67 19.08
CA TRP A 323 1.39 14.71 19.07
C TRP A 323 1.68 15.20 20.48
N GLY A 324 2.90 14.95 20.96
CA GLY A 324 3.26 15.30 22.34
C GLY A 324 2.37 14.56 23.35
N PRO A 325 1.67 15.27 24.25
CA PRO A 325 0.70 14.67 25.18
C PRO A 325 -0.74 14.63 24.65
N HIS A 326 -1.00 15.19 23.46
CA HIS A 326 -2.33 15.28 22.88
C HIS A 326 -2.57 14.19 21.84
N ILE A 327 -3.84 13.77 21.76
CA ILE A 327 -4.34 12.90 20.71
C ILE A 327 -5.50 13.64 20.08
N SER A 328 -5.41 13.83 18.77
CA SER A 328 -6.50 14.36 17.96
C SER A 328 -6.97 13.28 17.01
N VAL A 329 -8.28 13.07 16.97
CA VAL A 329 -8.94 12.10 16.09
C VAL A 329 -9.67 12.89 15.03
N TRP A 330 -9.55 12.48 13.77
CA TRP A 330 -10.13 13.17 12.63
C TRP A 330 -11.05 12.22 11.86
N LYS A 331 -12.21 12.72 11.45
CA LYS A 331 -13.24 11.98 10.73
C LYS A 331 -13.36 12.50 9.30
N ASP A 332 -13.59 11.60 8.33
CA ASP A 332 -13.87 11.94 6.93
C ASP A 332 -12.81 12.83 6.22
N LEU A 333 -11.53 12.70 6.60
CA LEU A 333 -10.43 13.42 5.93
C LEU A 333 -10.26 13.03 4.45
N GLN A 334 -10.74 11.85 4.08
CA GLN A 334 -10.64 11.31 2.72
C GLN A 334 -11.58 12.00 1.72
N LYS A 335 -12.68 12.59 2.21
CA LYS A 335 -13.75 13.15 1.37
C LYS A 335 -13.65 14.66 1.27
N THR A 336 -13.48 15.33 2.41
CA THR A 336 -13.51 16.79 2.52
C THR A 336 -12.44 17.28 3.48
N HIS A 337 -11.90 18.46 3.21
CA HIS A 337 -11.00 19.15 4.14
C HIS A 337 -11.76 19.48 5.44
N GLN A 338 -11.24 19.01 6.58
CA GLN A 338 -11.85 19.26 7.89
C GLN A 338 -11.12 20.40 8.61
N GLU A 339 -11.86 21.36 9.16
CA GLU A 339 -11.23 22.44 9.94
C GLU A 339 -10.97 22.05 11.39
N GLU A 340 -11.82 21.19 11.95
CA GLU A 340 -11.78 20.81 13.35
C GLU A 340 -11.65 19.29 13.51
N PRO A 341 -10.95 18.82 14.56
CA PRO A 341 -10.86 17.40 14.86
C PRO A 341 -12.22 16.87 15.36
N TYR A 342 -12.48 15.60 15.13
CA TYR A 342 -13.64 14.89 15.64
C TYR A 342 -13.62 14.84 17.18
N MET A 343 -12.48 14.49 17.76
CA MET A 343 -12.29 14.45 19.20
C MET A 343 -10.85 14.82 19.56
N THR A 344 -10.67 15.39 20.75
CA THR A 344 -9.33 15.60 21.32
C THR A 344 -9.24 15.04 22.73
N HIS A 345 -8.09 14.45 23.05
CA HIS A 345 -7.80 13.97 24.39
C HIS A 345 -6.40 14.43 24.81
N LEU A 346 -6.25 14.81 26.08
CA LEU A 346 -4.99 15.25 26.66
C LEU A 346 -4.58 14.27 27.76
N LEU A 347 -3.38 13.69 27.62
CA LEU A 347 -2.75 12.86 28.64
C LEU A 347 -1.78 13.70 29.48
N PRO A 348 -2.17 14.17 30.67
CA PRO A 348 -1.36 15.07 31.46
C PRO A 348 -0.03 14.42 31.89
N GLY A 349 1.08 15.10 31.58
CA GLY A 349 2.41 14.71 32.02
C GLY A 349 2.97 13.43 31.38
N SER A 350 2.37 12.94 30.29
CA SER A 350 2.89 11.81 29.51
C SER A 350 2.90 12.14 28.03
N LYS A 351 3.98 11.76 27.35
CA LYS A 351 4.05 11.82 25.88
C LYS A 351 3.53 10.50 25.29
N VAL A 352 2.77 10.60 24.21
CA VAL A 352 2.29 9.45 23.42
C VAL A 352 3.44 8.87 22.61
N GLU A 353 3.65 7.56 22.75
CA GLU A 353 4.63 6.80 21.98
C GLU A 353 3.97 6.12 20.77
N LYS A 354 2.87 5.39 21.00
CA LYS A 354 2.10 4.73 19.93
C LYS A 354 0.61 4.77 20.25
N ALA A 355 -0.21 5.12 19.28
CA ALA A 355 -1.65 4.95 19.32
C ALA A 355 -2.05 3.89 18.28
N LYS A 356 -2.96 2.98 18.64
CA LYS A 356 -3.49 1.96 17.72
C LYS A 356 -4.97 1.72 18.00
N PHE A 357 -5.79 1.71 16.97
CA PHE A 357 -7.20 1.38 17.12
C PHE A 357 -7.37 -0.10 17.47
N VAL A 358 -8.40 -0.38 18.26
CA VAL A 358 -8.83 -1.75 18.54
C VAL A 358 -9.66 -2.24 17.35
N PRO A 359 -9.28 -3.35 16.70
CA PRO A 359 -10.09 -3.91 15.62
C PRO A 359 -11.50 -4.26 16.10
N PHE A 360 -12.51 -3.92 15.30
CA PHE A 360 -13.94 -4.20 15.54
C PHE A 360 -14.58 -3.54 16.78
N GLU A 361 -13.87 -2.66 17.49
CA GLU A 361 -14.42 -1.94 18.65
C GLU A 361 -14.13 -0.45 18.58
N ASP A 362 -15.01 0.34 19.19
CA ASP A 362 -14.93 1.80 19.25
C ASP A 362 -13.93 2.29 20.31
N LEU A 363 -12.69 1.80 20.21
CA LEU A 363 -11.64 2.03 21.19
C LEU A 363 -10.30 2.35 20.52
N LEU A 364 -9.51 3.18 21.19
CA LEU A 364 -8.14 3.50 20.82
C LEU A 364 -7.22 3.20 22.00
N GLY A 365 -6.32 2.24 21.80
CA GLY A 365 -5.23 1.97 22.73
C GLY A 365 -4.11 2.98 22.54
N VAL A 366 -3.64 3.57 23.63
CA VAL A 366 -2.59 4.58 23.64
C VAL A 366 -1.48 4.15 24.59
N GLY A 367 -0.30 3.91 24.04
CA GLY A 367 0.93 3.68 24.78
C GLY A 367 1.62 5.00 25.07
N HIS A 368 1.90 5.27 26.33
CA HIS A 368 2.56 6.48 26.77
C HIS A 368 3.68 6.16 27.78
N LYS A 369 4.38 7.19 28.26
CA LYS A 369 5.52 7.01 29.18
C LYS A 369 5.15 6.29 30.48
N LYS A 370 3.94 6.54 31.01
CA LYS A 370 3.49 6.04 32.31
C LYS A 370 2.70 4.73 32.22
N GLY A 371 2.54 4.15 31.03
CA GLY A 371 1.73 2.95 30.84
C GLY A 371 0.85 3.03 29.60
N ILE A 372 -0.38 2.54 29.71
CA ILE A 372 -1.31 2.41 28.58
C ILE A 372 -2.70 2.86 28.99
N SER A 373 -3.34 3.68 28.15
CA SER A 373 -4.73 4.09 28.32
C SER A 373 -5.58 3.60 27.15
N SER A 374 -6.77 3.10 27.43
CA SER A 374 -7.80 2.74 26.44
C SER A 374 -8.85 3.85 26.40
N LEU A 375 -9.00 4.51 25.25
CA LEU A 375 -9.92 5.63 25.05
C LEU A 375 -11.13 5.19 24.22
N ILE A 376 -12.33 5.65 24.57
CA ILE A 376 -13.56 5.38 23.82
C ILE A 376 -13.66 6.37 22.67
N ILE A 377 -13.75 5.85 21.45
CA ILE A 377 -13.89 6.62 20.22
C ILE A 377 -15.09 6.09 19.45
N PRO A 378 -16.28 6.66 19.63
CA PRO A 378 -17.47 6.23 18.90
C PRO A 378 -17.26 6.32 17.38
N GLY A 379 -17.58 5.24 16.67
CA GLY A 379 -17.46 5.14 15.22
C GLY A 379 -16.06 4.81 14.70
N ALA A 380 -15.17 4.27 15.51
CA ALA A 380 -13.84 3.87 15.09
C ALA A 380 -13.78 2.42 14.57
N GLY A 381 -14.56 1.50 15.15
CA GLY A 381 -14.53 0.08 14.84
C GLY A 381 -15.54 -0.30 13.75
N GLU A 382 -15.21 -1.34 12.97
CA GLU A 382 -16.18 -1.98 12.09
C GLU A 382 -17.17 -2.79 12.93
N ALA A 383 -18.43 -2.32 13.03
CA ALA A 383 -19.46 -2.96 13.84
C ALA A 383 -19.82 -4.37 13.34
N ASN A 384 -19.84 -4.57 12.01
CA ASN A 384 -20.20 -5.83 11.39
C ASN A 384 -18.96 -6.55 10.85
N PHE A 385 -18.48 -7.55 11.60
CA PHE A 385 -17.34 -8.36 11.19
C PHE A 385 -17.76 -9.61 10.38
N ASP A 386 -16.93 -10.04 9.43
CA ASP A 386 -17.10 -11.33 8.78
C ASP A 386 -16.48 -12.44 9.65
N ALA A 387 -17.35 -13.21 10.31
CA ALA A 387 -16.94 -14.29 11.20
C ALA A 387 -16.17 -15.43 10.50
N MET A 388 -16.27 -15.58 9.17
CA MET A 388 -15.47 -16.55 8.42
C MET A 388 -14.04 -16.05 8.15
N GLU A 389 -13.84 -14.73 8.15
CA GLU A 389 -12.52 -14.14 7.96
C GLU A 389 -11.81 -13.95 9.30
N ILE A 390 -12.43 -13.23 10.22
CA ILE A 390 -11.90 -12.95 11.55
C ILE A 390 -13.06 -12.88 12.54
N ASN A 391 -13.00 -13.69 13.60
CA ASN A 391 -14.02 -13.69 14.63
C ASN A 391 -13.44 -13.24 15.98
N PRO A 392 -13.87 -12.10 16.54
CA PRO A 392 -13.50 -11.66 17.89
C PRO A 392 -13.88 -12.67 19.00
N TYR A 393 -14.90 -13.48 18.74
CA TYR A 393 -15.46 -14.48 19.68
C TYR A 393 -15.08 -15.92 19.32
N GLU A 394 -13.99 -16.12 18.57
CA GLU A 394 -13.57 -17.45 18.17
C GLU A 394 -13.34 -18.39 19.36
N SER A 395 -13.79 -19.63 19.20
CA SER A 395 -13.46 -20.73 20.13
C SER A 395 -12.08 -21.30 19.82
N ALA A 396 -11.51 -22.07 20.76
CA ALA A 396 -10.22 -22.73 20.55
C ALA A 396 -10.22 -23.67 19.32
N LYS A 397 -11.35 -24.35 19.04
CA LYS A 397 -11.50 -25.22 17.86
C LYS A 397 -11.53 -24.41 16.56
N GLN A 398 -12.34 -23.35 16.53
CA GLN A 398 -12.43 -22.45 15.38
C GLN A 398 -11.08 -21.80 15.06
N ARG A 399 -10.33 -21.39 16.09
CA ARG A 399 -8.98 -20.85 15.91
C ARG A 399 -8.03 -21.87 15.30
N GLN A 400 -8.04 -23.12 15.77
CA GLN A 400 -7.21 -24.20 15.22
C GLN A 400 -7.55 -24.49 13.75
N GLU A 401 -8.84 -24.64 13.43
CA GLU A 401 -9.30 -24.88 12.05
C GLU A 401 -9.02 -23.68 11.15
N GLY A 402 -9.23 -22.46 11.65
CA GLY A 402 -8.94 -21.21 10.96
C GLY A 402 -7.45 -21.05 10.65
N GLU A 403 -6.58 -21.38 11.61
CA GLU A 403 -5.12 -21.37 11.43
C GLU A 403 -4.68 -22.35 10.34
N VAL A 404 -5.18 -23.58 10.37
CA VAL A 404 -4.88 -24.58 9.33
C VAL A 404 -5.41 -24.13 7.96
N LYS A 405 -6.62 -23.58 7.90
CA LYS A 405 -7.21 -23.06 6.65
C LYS A 405 -6.43 -21.87 6.10
N ALA A 406 -5.99 -20.96 6.97
CA ALA A 406 -5.16 -19.81 6.57
C ALA A 406 -3.79 -20.26 6.05
N LEU A 407 -3.21 -21.30 6.67
CA LEU A 407 -1.94 -21.88 6.23
C LEU A 407 -2.05 -22.57 4.86
N ILE A 408 -3.13 -23.32 4.62
CA ILE A 408 -3.39 -23.97 3.32
C ILE A 408 -3.59 -22.93 2.21
N ASN A 409 -4.30 -21.83 2.52
CA ASN A 409 -4.59 -20.75 1.57
C ASN A 409 -3.52 -19.64 1.58
N LYS A 410 -2.36 -19.88 2.19
CA LYS A 410 -1.28 -18.91 2.27
C LYS A 410 -0.87 -18.43 0.89
N LEU A 411 -0.82 -17.12 0.72
CA LEU A 411 -0.41 -16.49 -0.53
C LEU A 411 1.12 -16.48 -0.65
N SER A 412 1.63 -16.75 -1.85
CA SER A 412 3.07 -16.67 -2.14
C SER A 412 3.56 -15.21 -2.04
N PRO A 413 4.77 -14.93 -1.52
CA PRO A 413 5.32 -13.57 -1.46
C PRO A 413 5.37 -12.86 -2.83
N ASP A 414 5.50 -13.62 -3.92
CA ASP A 414 5.56 -13.08 -5.28
C ASP A 414 4.23 -12.49 -5.78
N THR A 415 3.14 -12.75 -5.06
CA THR A 415 1.81 -12.19 -5.35
C THR A 415 1.66 -10.74 -4.89
N ILE A 416 2.64 -10.18 -4.18
CA ILE A 416 2.56 -8.83 -3.63
C ILE A 416 2.94 -7.82 -4.72
N ALA A 417 1.94 -7.07 -5.19
CA ALA A 417 2.09 -6.00 -6.18
C ALA A 417 1.25 -4.78 -5.79
N LEU A 418 1.44 -3.65 -6.48
CA LEU A 418 0.70 -2.41 -6.19
C LEU A 418 -0.81 -2.56 -6.41
N ASP A 419 -1.20 -3.26 -7.48
CA ASP A 419 -2.58 -3.68 -7.72
C ASP A 419 -2.68 -5.18 -7.47
N PRO A 420 -3.45 -5.67 -6.47
CA PRO A 420 -3.58 -7.09 -6.19
C PRO A 420 -4.36 -7.85 -7.28
N ASN A 421 -5.16 -7.15 -8.10
CA ASN A 421 -5.97 -7.77 -9.13
C ASN A 421 -5.20 -8.11 -10.42
N PHE A 422 -3.87 -7.91 -10.43
CA PHE A 422 -3.04 -8.23 -11.58
C PHE A 422 -2.96 -9.75 -11.87
N ILE A 423 -3.18 -10.58 -10.85
CA ILE A 423 -3.17 -12.04 -10.98
C ILE A 423 -4.40 -12.47 -11.78
N GLY A 424 -4.17 -12.91 -13.02
CA GLY A 424 -5.22 -13.25 -13.98
C GLY A 424 -5.33 -12.26 -15.15
N LEU A 425 -4.60 -11.15 -15.12
CA LEU A 425 -4.42 -10.28 -16.29
C LEU A 425 -3.40 -10.89 -17.27
N VAL A 426 -3.47 -10.43 -18.51
CA VAL A 426 -2.51 -10.76 -19.57
C VAL A 426 -1.33 -9.79 -19.48
N ASP A 427 -0.13 -10.27 -19.78
CA ASP A 427 1.09 -9.45 -19.85
C ASP A 427 0.89 -8.27 -20.82
N GLU A 428 1.14 -7.04 -20.35
CA GLU A 428 1.04 -5.81 -21.16
C GLU A 428 2.02 -5.80 -22.34
N LYS A 429 3.13 -6.55 -22.24
CA LYS A 429 4.09 -6.70 -23.34
C LYS A 429 3.59 -7.65 -24.42
N ALA A 430 2.75 -8.61 -24.06
CA ALA A 430 2.12 -9.48 -25.04
C ALA A 430 1.11 -8.68 -25.86
N ARG A 431 0.92 -9.04 -27.13
CA ARG A 431 -0.12 -8.40 -27.95
C ARG A 431 -1.48 -8.58 -27.28
N ASN A 432 -2.17 -7.46 -27.03
CA ASN A 432 -3.54 -7.41 -26.48
C ASN A 432 -4.56 -8.21 -27.33
N VAL A 433 -4.23 -8.48 -28.59
CA VAL A 433 -5.01 -9.34 -29.47
C VAL A 433 -4.35 -10.71 -29.52
N ARG A 434 -5.11 -11.74 -29.16
CA ARG A 434 -4.71 -13.13 -29.36
C ARG A 434 -4.57 -13.37 -30.87
N LEU A 435 -3.33 -13.55 -31.31
CA LEU A 435 -3.02 -13.83 -32.71
C LEU A 435 -3.46 -15.24 -33.08
N ASN A 436 -4.04 -15.37 -34.28
CA ASN A 436 -4.23 -16.67 -34.90
C ASN A 436 -2.95 -17.09 -35.63
N LYS A 437 -2.85 -18.36 -36.01
CA LYS A 437 -1.70 -18.89 -36.75
C LYS A 437 -1.33 -18.07 -38.01
N ARG A 438 -2.34 -17.59 -38.74
CA ARG A 438 -2.16 -16.72 -39.91
C ARG A 438 -1.57 -15.35 -39.55
N ASP A 439 -1.98 -14.78 -38.43
CA ASP A 439 -1.49 -13.48 -37.97
C ASP A 439 -0.05 -13.60 -37.41
N LEU A 440 0.31 -14.78 -36.90
CA LEU A 440 1.69 -15.12 -36.53
C LEU A 440 2.57 -15.26 -37.78
N GLU A 441 2.15 -16.02 -38.78
CA GLU A 441 2.87 -16.16 -40.07
C GLU A 441 3.04 -14.80 -40.77
N GLN A 442 2.01 -13.94 -40.73
CA GLN A 442 2.10 -12.57 -41.22
C GLN A 442 3.02 -11.69 -40.36
N ALA A 443 2.93 -11.79 -39.03
CA ALA A 443 3.82 -11.04 -38.15
C ALA A 443 5.29 -11.46 -38.32
N GLU A 444 5.58 -12.73 -38.56
CA GLU A 444 6.93 -13.22 -38.88
C GLU A 444 7.43 -12.65 -40.22
N ALA A 445 6.57 -12.65 -41.25
CA ALA A 445 6.87 -12.05 -42.54
C ALA A 445 7.05 -10.52 -42.46
N ASP A 446 6.24 -9.85 -41.65
CA ASP A 446 6.29 -8.40 -41.44
C ASP A 446 7.47 -8.01 -40.53
N GLU A 447 7.82 -8.79 -39.50
CA GLU A 447 9.03 -8.57 -38.69
C GLU A 447 10.31 -8.72 -39.52
N ALA A 448 10.35 -9.70 -40.44
CA ALA A 448 11.44 -9.84 -41.39
C ALA A 448 11.59 -8.59 -42.27
N LYS A 449 10.47 -8.00 -42.73
CA LYS A 449 10.46 -6.76 -43.53
C LYS A 449 10.66 -5.48 -42.70
N GLU A 450 10.21 -5.43 -41.45
CA GLU A 450 10.33 -4.26 -40.55
C GLU A 450 11.75 -4.08 -40.05
N LYS A 451 12.45 -5.19 -39.75
CA LYS A 451 13.90 -5.16 -39.44
C LYS A 451 14.70 -4.53 -40.58
N GLU A 452 14.21 -4.62 -41.82
CA GLU A 452 14.82 -4.01 -42.99
C GLU A 452 14.40 -2.55 -43.25
N SER A 453 13.21 -2.09 -42.82
CA SER A 453 12.60 -0.85 -43.33
C SER A 453 12.39 0.29 -42.33
N LYS A 454 11.91 0.04 -41.10
CA LYS A 454 11.35 1.13 -40.26
C LYS A 454 12.38 2.09 -39.63
N ASP A 455 13.58 1.61 -39.34
CA ASP A 455 14.63 2.44 -38.72
C ASP A 455 15.51 3.17 -39.74
N LEU A 456 15.33 2.88 -41.04
CA LEU A 456 16.23 3.31 -42.12
C LEU A 456 15.55 4.21 -43.17
N GLU A 457 14.33 4.68 -42.91
CA GLU A 457 13.61 5.56 -43.83
C GLU A 457 14.29 6.93 -43.97
N ILE A 458 14.43 7.37 -45.22
CA ILE A 458 14.98 8.68 -45.58
C ILE A 458 13.88 9.74 -45.41
N ARG A 459 14.07 10.68 -44.48
CA ARG A 459 13.12 11.78 -44.20
C ARG A 459 13.80 13.15 -44.31
N PRO A 460 13.90 13.71 -45.53
CA PRO A 460 14.65 14.95 -45.77
C PRO A 460 13.94 16.20 -45.23
N ASP A 461 12.62 16.13 -45.03
CA ASP A 461 11.76 17.23 -44.55
C ASP A 461 12.08 17.67 -43.12
N LEU A 462 12.72 16.80 -42.33
CA LEU A 462 13.10 17.10 -40.95
C LEU A 462 14.47 17.79 -40.92
N PRO A 463 14.72 18.70 -39.96
CA PRO A 463 16.07 19.24 -39.71
C PRO A 463 17.09 18.14 -39.40
N ALA A 464 18.35 18.32 -39.80
CA ALA A 464 19.42 17.34 -39.65
C ALA A 464 19.63 16.85 -38.20
N GLU A 465 19.39 17.70 -37.20
CA GLU A 465 19.48 17.36 -35.78
C GLU A 465 18.40 16.38 -35.30
N LYS A 466 17.28 16.31 -36.03
CA LYS A 466 16.15 15.43 -35.75
C LYS A 466 16.14 14.18 -36.64
N SER A 467 17.18 13.98 -37.48
CA SER A 467 17.31 12.77 -38.30
C SER A 467 17.43 11.52 -37.41
N LYS A 468 16.57 10.53 -37.69
CA LYS A 468 16.58 9.23 -37.00
C LYS A 468 17.83 8.41 -37.36
N LEU A 469 18.25 8.48 -38.62
CA LEU A 469 19.46 7.81 -39.13
C LEU A 469 20.72 8.31 -38.41
N LYS A 470 20.85 9.64 -38.25
CA LYS A 470 21.96 10.24 -37.51
C LYS A 470 21.98 9.82 -36.03
N ARG A 471 20.82 9.80 -35.36
CA ARG A 471 20.69 9.32 -33.97
C ARG A 471 20.99 7.82 -33.82
N TYR A 472 20.60 7.01 -34.81
CA TYR A 472 20.91 5.58 -34.83
C TYR A 472 22.42 5.34 -34.91
N LEU A 473 23.12 5.99 -35.84
CA LEU A 473 24.58 5.89 -35.96
C LEU A 473 25.32 6.42 -34.72
N GLN A 474 24.81 7.48 -34.10
CA GLN A 474 25.38 8.01 -32.85
C GLN A 474 25.18 7.09 -31.63
N LYS A 475 24.10 6.31 -31.58
CA LYS A 475 23.90 5.29 -30.55
C LYS A 475 24.76 4.04 -30.81
N ASN A 476 24.95 3.68 -32.08
CA ASN A 476 25.71 2.50 -32.50
C ASN A 476 27.16 2.86 -32.86
N LYS A 477 27.89 3.45 -31.91
CA LYS A 477 29.31 3.84 -32.05
C LYS A 477 30.29 2.67 -31.99
N SER A 478 29.84 1.42 -31.93
CA SER A 478 30.73 0.27 -31.97
C SER A 478 31.48 0.22 -33.31
N ASN A 479 32.73 -0.25 -33.27
CA ASN A 479 33.58 -0.43 -34.46
C ASN A 479 33.14 -1.62 -35.33
N VAL A 480 32.11 -2.36 -34.90
CA VAL A 480 31.54 -3.47 -35.67
C VAL A 480 30.73 -2.89 -36.82
N MET A 481 31.15 -3.20 -38.05
CA MET A 481 30.47 -2.75 -39.27
C MET A 481 29.49 -3.81 -39.75
N ASP A 482 28.25 -3.68 -39.30
CA ASP A 482 27.15 -4.54 -39.74
C ASP A 482 26.55 -4.03 -41.07
N ALA A 483 26.01 -4.95 -41.88
CA ALA A 483 25.31 -4.60 -43.12
C ALA A 483 24.19 -3.55 -42.90
N ARG A 484 23.56 -3.56 -41.72
CA ARG A 484 22.54 -2.58 -41.31
C ARG A 484 23.12 -1.19 -41.08
N LYS A 485 24.33 -1.09 -40.54
CA LYS A 485 25.05 0.18 -40.30
C LYS A 485 25.50 0.81 -41.62
N MET A 486 26.04 -0.01 -42.53
CA MET A 486 26.39 0.42 -43.90
C MET A 486 25.18 0.98 -44.65
N ARG A 487 24.02 0.31 -44.55
CA ARG A 487 22.76 0.81 -45.13
C ARG A 487 22.31 2.12 -44.47
N ALA A 488 22.46 2.27 -43.15
CA ALA A 488 22.12 3.50 -42.44
C ALA A 488 23.01 4.69 -42.86
N GLU A 489 24.31 4.48 -43.02
CA GLU A 489 25.25 5.50 -43.52
C GLU A 489 24.92 5.92 -44.95
N ARG A 490 24.64 4.96 -45.83
CA ARG A 490 24.20 5.23 -47.21
C ARG A 490 22.89 6.01 -47.25
N ASN A 491 21.91 5.61 -46.44
CA ASN A 491 20.61 6.30 -46.38
C ASN A 491 20.75 7.70 -45.77
N LEU A 492 21.66 7.91 -44.81
CA LEU A 492 21.92 9.24 -44.24
C LEU A 492 22.53 10.17 -45.28
N ALA A 493 23.50 9.69 -46.06
CA ALA A 493 24.08 10.47 -47.16
C ALA A 493 23.01 10.87 -48.19
N LEU A 494 22.11 9.95 -48.56
CA LEU A 494 20.97 10.25 -49.42
C LEU A 494 19.95 11.21 -48.78
N GLU A 495 19.77 11.17 -47.46
CA GLU A 495 18.92 12.10 -46.71
C GLU A 495 19.51 13.52 -46.75
N GLU A 496 20.82 13.65 -46.54
CA GLU A 496 21.54 14.93 -46.59
C GLU A 496 21.50 15.53 -47.99
N GLU A 497 21.75 14.72 -49.03
CA GLU A 497 21.68 15.16 -50.43
C GLU A 497 20.26 15.65 -50.80
N ARG A 498 19.22 14.89 -50.43
CA ARG A 498 17.83 15.29 -50.68
C ARG A 498 17.45 16.56 -49.93
N ARG A 499 17.93 16.72 -48.69
CA ARG A 499 17.70 17.93 -47.89
C ARG A 499 18.39 19.14 -48.51
N GLU A 500 19.60 18.97 -49.01
CA GLU A 500 20.33 20.03 -49.69
C GLU A 500 19.63 20.44 -51.00
N ARG A 501 19.14 19.47 -51.79
CA ARG A 501 18.31 19.76 -52.98
C ARG A 501 17.02 20.51 -52.64
N LEU A 502 16.32 20.12 -51.58
CA LEU A 502 15.13 20.87 -51.12
C LEU A 502 15.49 22.31 -50.73
N ARG A 503 16.61 22.51 -50.02
CA ARG A 503 17.10 23.83 -49.63
C ARG A 503 17.47 24.69 -50.85
N LEU A 504 18.14 24.12 -51.84
CA LEU A 504 18.49 24.80 -53.10
C LEU A 504 17.25 25.19 -53.91
N LYS A 505 16.23 24.31 -53.92
CA LYS A 505 14.93 24.57 -54.55
C LYS A 505 14.17 25.69 -53.84
N GLU A 506 14.21 25.75 -52.51
CA GLU A 506 13.65 26.88 -51.73
C GLU A 506 14.37 28.20 -52.04
N MET A 507 15.67 28.17 -52.32
CA MET A 507 16.46 29.34 -52.73
C MET A 507 16.27 29.73 -54.22
N GLY A 508 15.39 29.05 -54.97
CA GLY A 508 15.07 29.38 -56.36
C GLY A 508 16.13 28.98 -57.39
N VAL A 509 17.09 28.13 -57.02
CA VAL A 509 18.11 27.62 -57.95
C VAL A 509 17.50 26.51 -58.82
N PRO A 510 17.61 26.55 -60.16
CA PRO A 510 17.08 25.52 -61.04
C PRO A 510 17.73 24.16 -60.76
N ASP A 511 16.91 23.14 -60.56
CA ASP A 511 17.35 21.76 -60.35
C ASP A 511 18.00 21.27 -61.66
N LYS A 512 19.34 21.21 -61.71
CA LYS A 512 20.06 20.62 -62.84
C LYS A 512 19.79 19.11 -62.80
N LYS A 513 18.76 18.65 -63.51
CA LYS A 513 18.56 17.21 -63.75
C LYS A 513 19.82 16.69 -64.42
N ASP A 514 20.51 15.80 -63.74
CA ASP A 514 21.72 15.16 -64.24
C ASP A 514 21.37 14.37 -65.50
N GLU A 515 21.64 14.91 -66.69
CA GLU A 515 21.23 14.33 -67.98
C GLU A 515 21.89 12.96 -68.23
N LEU A 516 23.05 12.72 -67.62
CA LEU A 516 23.82 11.48 -67.71
C LEU A 516 23.39 10.41 -66.69
N GLY A 517 22.72 10.80 -65.60
CA GLY A 517 22.32 9.90 -64.52
C GLY A 517 21.39 8.75 -64.96
N PRO A 518 20.32 9.00 -65.74
CA PRO A 518 19.42 7.94 -66.23
C PRO A 518 20.08 7.02 -67.26
N ALA A 519 21.03 7.55 -68.05
CA ALA A 519 21.74 6.80 -69.09
C ALA A 519 22.78 5.84 -68.49
N LEU A 520 23.50 6.26 -67.45
CA LEU A 520 24.49 5.45 -66.73
C LEU A 520 23.89 4.54 -65.65
N GLY A 521 22.67 4.81 -65.17
CA GLY A 521 22.01 3.99 -64.16
C GLY A 521 21.74 2.53 -64.54
N ARG A 522 21.96 2.14 -65.81
CA ARG A 522 21.90 0.74 -66.28
C ARG A 522 23.17 -0.07 -65.98
N PHE A 523 24.26 0.60 -65.59
CA PHE A 523 25.59 0.02 -65.40
C PHE A 523 26.04 -0.01 -63.92
N ALA A 524 25.18 0.40 -62.98
CA ALA A 524 25.51 0.62 -61.56
C ALA A 524 24.73 -0.29 -60.60
#